data_AF-A0AAF0DYW8-F1
#
_entry.id   AF-A0AAF0DYW8-F1
#
_cell.length_a   1.000
_cell.length_b   1.000
_cell.length_c   1.000
_cell.angle_alpha   90.00
_cell.angle_beta   90.00
_cell.angle_gamma   90.00
#
_symmetry.space_group_name_H-M   'P 1'
#
loop_
_entity.id
_entity.type
_entity.pdbx_description
1 polymer ?
#
loop_
_entity_poly.entity_id
_entity_poly.type
_entity_poly.pdbx_seq_one_letter_code
_entity_poly.pdbx_strand_id
1 'polypeptide(L)'
;MSARGVWACATSWAYRLCLGAEGYRILVPWLLLCDGLLTALIVQRVPYTEIDFTTYVGQARLFLEGERVYTRLDPVNGSGPCVYPAGHLYAYAALASLSKGASDLVPAQLLFGALYLATFALVAQLYRLAGAPPILLVFLVLSKRLHSIFVLRMFNDPVCMFWVYGSIYLLCARRWRLACVVYSLGLSVKMSALLFLPGLCVVLFRALGAAQTLVSLAIIVGVQVVLGAPFLLADWRAYVSSAFDFSRVFLYKWTVNWRFLDEATFLKARTARVLLGVHAALLAAFGLFRWTGIGNQGMSWVKRRWNGELM
;
A
#
# COMPACT_ATOMS: atom_id res chain seq x y z
N MET A 1 26.81 -42.64 -13.40
CA MET A 1 26.01 -41.64 -14.15
C MET A 1 26.95 -40.84 -15.03
N SER A 2 26.66 -40.68 -16.33
CA SER A 2 27.51 -39.88 -17.23
C SER A 2 27.44 -38.40 -16.85
N ALA A 3 28.52 -37.64 -17.08
CA ALA A 3 28.57 -36.21 -16.78
C ALA A 3 27.40 -35.44 -17.44
N ARG A 4 27.01 -35.83 -18.67
CA ARG A 4 25.84 -35.26 -19.38
C ARG A 4 24.51 -35.46 -18.63
N GLY A 5 24.32 -36.60 -17.97
CA GLY A 5 23.12 -36.88 -17.16
C GLY A 5 23.05 -36.02 -15.89
N VAL A 6 24.21 -35.72 -15.28
CA VAL A 6 24.29 -34.83 -14.11
C VAL A 6 23.96 -33.38 -14.51
N TRP A 7 24.51 -32.90 -15.63
CA TRP A 7 24.23 -31.55 -16.15
C TRP A 7 22.76 -31.36 -16.55
N ALA A 8 22.15 -32.35 -17.20
CA ALA A 8 20.72 -32.31 -17.53
C ALA A 8 19.83 -32.29 -16.27
N CYS A 9 20.20 -33.06 -15.24
CA CYS A 9 19.50 -33.05 -13.96
C CYS A 9 19.62 -31.69 -13.26
N ALA A 10 20.83 -31.15 -13.14
CA ALA A 10 21.10 -29.87 -12.49
C ALA A 10 20.38 -28.69 -13.16
N THR A 11 20.39 -28.65 -14.50
CA THR A 11 19.67 -27.61 -15.28
C THR A 11 18.16 -27.73 -15.12
N SER A 12 17.60 -28.94 -15.14
CA SER A 12 16.17 -29.17 -14.89
C SER A 12 15.74 -28.76 -13.47
N TRP A 13 16.62 -28.96 -12.48
CA TRP A 13 16.37 -28.56 -11.10
C TRP A 13 16.43 -27.03 -10.94
N ALA A 14 17.47 -26.39 -11.46
CA ALA A 14 17.60 -24.93 -11.45
C ALA A 14 16.43 -24.24 -12.16
N TYR A 15 15.98 -24.78 -13.30
CA TYR A 15 14.79 -24.30 -13.99
C TYR A 15 13.55 -24.38 -13.10
N ARG A 16 13.29 -25.54 -12.48
CA ARG A 16 12.14 -25.74 -11.59
C ARG A 16 12.18 -24.84 -10.35
N LEU A 17 13.37 -24.59 -9.81
CA LEU A 17 13.56 -23.70 -8.67
C LEU A 17 13.33 -22.22 -9.04
N CYS A 18 13.93 -21.76 -10.14
CA CYS A 18 13.92 -20.34 -10.49
C CYS A 18 12.64 -19.92 -11.23
N LEU A 19 12.08 -20.81 -12.05
CA LEU A 19 10.99 -20.50 -12.98
C LEU A 19 9.72 -21.34 -12.73
N GLY A 20 9.84 -22.48 -12.05
CA GLY A 20 8.70 -23.34 -11.75
C GLY A 20 7.93 -22.90 -10.50
N ALA A 21 6.61 -23.16 -10.47
CA ALA A 21 5.77 -22.84 -9.31
C ALA A 21 6.22 -23.55 -8.02
N GLU A 22 6.82 -24.73 -8.13
CA GLU A 22 7.40 -25.46 -6.99
C GLU A 22 8.55 -24.70 -6.33
N GLY A 23 9.23 -23.83 -7.08
CA GLY A 23 10.31 -22.98 -6.59
C GLY A 23 9.89 -22.09 -5.43
N TYR A 24 8.63 -21.66 -5.36
CA TYR A 24 8.12 -20.84 -4.25
C TYR A 24 8.22 -21.56 -2.89
N ARG A 25 8.03 -22.89 -2.85
CA ARG A 25 8.07 -23.66 -1.59
C ARG A 25 9.47 -23.68 -0.98
N ILE A 26 10.50 -23.59 -1.82
CA ILE A 26 11.90 -23.62 -1.41
C ILE A 26 12.42 -22.19 -1.25
N LEU A 27 12.27 -21.34 -2.27
CA LEU A 27 12.87 -20.00 -2.28
C LEU A 27 12.26 -19.07 -1.24
N VAL A 28 10.93 -19.08 -1.02
CA VAL A 28 10.30 -18.09 -0.13
C VAL A 28 10.78 -18.21 1.32
N PRO A 29 10.83 -19.41 1.96
CA PRO A 29 11.37 -19.55 3.31
C PRO A 29 12.84 -19.13 3.41
N TRP A 30 13.67 -19.52 2.43
CA TRP A 30 15.09 -19.14 2.42
C TRP A 30 15.27 -17.63 2.23
N LEU A 31 14.51 -17.01 1.35
CA LEU A 31 14.53 -15.56 1.15
C LEU A 31 14.07 -14.84 2.41
N LEU A 32 13.00 -15.28 3.07
CA LEU A 32 12.55 -14.70 4.34
C LEU A 32 13.62 -14.81 5.44
N LEU A 33 14.30 -15.94 5.55
CA LEU A 33 15.37 -16.15 6.53
C LEU A 33 16.57 -15.23 6.23
N CYS A 34 17.10 -15.29 5.00
CA CYS A 34 18.25 -14.49 4.59
C CYS A 34 17.96 -12.99 4.68
N ASP A 35 16.76 -12.57 4.29
CA ASP A 35 16.35 -11.17 4.33
C ASP A 35 16.05 -10.70 5.75
N GLY A 36 15.56 -11.59 6.63
CA GLY A 36 15.45 -11.30 8.06
C GLY A 36 16.81 -11.04 8.70
N LEU A 37 17.82 -11.86 8.37
CA LEU A 37 19.20 -11.65 8.81
C LEU A 37 19.79 -10.36 8.24
N LEU A 38 19.57 -10.10 6.94
CA LEU A 38 20.01 -8.86 6.28
C LEU A 38 19.36 -7.62 6.92
N THR A 39 18.05 -7.66 7.16
CA THR A 39 17.30 -6.59 7.81
C THR A 39 17.83 -6.33 9.22
N ALA A 40 18.09 -7.37 10.01
CA ALA A 40 18.69 -7.24 11.33
C ALA A 40 20.10 -6.62 11.26
N LEU A 41 20.93 -7.05 10.29
CA LEU A 41 22.25 -6.47 10.07
C LEU A 41 22.17 -4.99 9.67
N ILE A 42 21.21 -4.62 8.83
CA ILE A 42 20.98 -3.22 8.43
C ILE A 42 20.60 -2.38 9.65
N VAL A 43 19.68 -2.85 10.49
CA VAL A 43 19.29 -2.15 11.73
C VAL A 43 20.49 -1.95 12.66
N GLN A 44 21.40 -2.92 12.75
CA GLN A 44 22.58 -2.83 13.61
C GLN A 44 23.72 -1.96 13.03
N ARG A 45 23.89 -1.94 11.70
CA ARG A 45 25.10 -1.39 11.05
C ARG A 45 24.88 -0.11 10.28
N VAL A 46 23.64 0.20 9.91
CA VAL A 46 23.32 1.37 9.09
C VAL A 46 22.60 2.41 9.96
N PRO A 47 23.12 3.65 10.03
CA PRO A 47 22.48 4.71 10.78
C PRO A 47 21.04 4.96 10.31
N TYR A 48 20.14 5.11 11.28
CA TYR A 48 18.78 5.57 11.04
C TYR A 48 18.79 6.98 10.44
N THR A 49 17.85 7.26 9.52
CA THR A 49 17.69 8.58 8.90
C THR A 49 16.30 9.11 9.19
N GLU A 50 16.23 10.08 10.10
CA GLU A 50 14.97 10.75 10.43
C GLU A 50 14.46 11.57 9.25
N ILE A 51 13.18 11.41 8.93
CA ILE A 51 12.46 12.24 7.94
C ILE A 51 11.12 12.65 8.53
N ASP A 52 10.26 11.67 8.84
CA ASP A 52 8.90 11.94 9.31
C ASP A 52 8.49 11.14 10.56
N PHE A 53 9.26 10.14 10.97
CA PHE A 53 8.85 9.20 12.03
C PHE A 53 8.60 9.90 13.36
N THR A 54 9.47 10.83 13.74
CA THR A 54 9.32 11.64 14.96
C THR A 54 8.03 12.46 14.90
N THR A 55 7.69 12.98 13.72
CA THR A 55 6.41 13.69 13.50
C THR A 55 5.24 12.73 13.68
N TYR A 56 5.29 11.53 13.08
CA TYR A 56 4.20 10.54 13.20
C TYR A 56 3.95 10.11 14.64
N VAL A 57 5.01 9.85 15.40
CA VAL A 57 4.92 9.50 16.83
C VAL A 57 4.42 10.69 17.66
N GLY A 58 4.88 11.91 17.35
CA GLY A 58 4.41 13.13 18.01
C GLY A 58 2.91 13.39 17.79
N GLN A 59 2.42 13.23 16.55
CA GLN A 59 1.01 13.33 16.22
C GLN A 59 0.17 12.29 16.97
N ALA A 60 0.66 11.04 17.05
CA ALA A 60 0.00 9.98 17.80
C ALA A 60 -0.04 10.25 19.31
N ARG A 61 0.99 10.90 19.89
CA ARG A 61 1.00 11.29 21.31
C ARG A 61 -0.05 12.34 21.62
N LEU A 62 -0.16 13.40 20.80
CA LEU A 62 -1.22 14.41 20.95
C LEU A 62 -2.61 13.75 20.89
N PHE A 63 -2.79 12.78 19.99
CA PHE A 63 -4.00 11.96 19.95
C PHE A 63 -4.22 11.17 21.25
N LEU A 64 -3.19 10.50 21.79
CA LEU A 64 -3.28 9.76 23.06
C LEU A 64 -3.60 10.69 24.25
N GLU A 65 -3.14 11.94 24.21
CA GLU A 65 -3.42 12.98 25.22
C GLU A 65 -4.84 13.57 25.10
N GLY A 66 -5.61 13.19 24.08
CA GLY A 66 -7.02 13.56 23.95
C GLY A 66 -7.32 14.55 22.83
N GLU A 67 -6.33 14.99 22.04
CA GLU A 67 -6.58 15.89 20.92
C GLU A 67 -7.35 15.17 19.79
N ARG A 68 -8.40 15.84 19.27
CA ARG A 68 -9.29 15.31 18.22
C ARG A 68 -9.50 16.30 17.07
N VAL A 69 -8.98 17.51 17.17
CA VAL A 69 -8.99 18.50 16.09
C VAL A 69 -7.71 18.32 15.28
N TYR A 70 -7.87 17.90 14.02
CA TYR A 70 -6.77 17.49 13.16
C TYR A 70 -5.70 18.56 12.91
N THR A 71 -6.11 19.83 12.81
CA THR A 71 -5.20 20.97 12.65
C THR A 71 -4.35 21.23 13.89
N ARG A 72 -4.72 20.70 15.06
CA ARG A 72 -3.98 20.79 16.31
C ARG A 72 -3.15 19.53 16.61
N LEU A 73 -3.27 18.49 15.80
CA LEU A 73 -2.36 17.34 15.83
C LEU A 73 -1.03 17.73 15.14
N ASP A 74 -0.36 18.75 15.69
CA ASP A 74 0.85 19.37 15.16
C ASP A 74 1.91 19.45 16.28
N PRO A 75 2.88 18.52 16.32
CA PRO A 75 3.90 18.52 17.35
C PRO A 75 4.90 19.66 17.15
N VAL A 76 5.33 20.30 18.25
CA VAL A 76 6.18 21.52 18.27
C VAL A 76 7.49 21.42 17.48
N ASN A 77 8.01 20.21 17.24
CA ASN A 77 9.21 19.94 16.43
C ASN A 77 8.94 18.99 15.27
N GLY A 78 7.71 18.97 14.75
CA GLY A 78 7.31 18.13 13.63
C GLY A 78 7.33 18.83 12.27
N SER A 79 7.00 18.07 11.25
CA SER A 79 6.84 18.52 9.87
C SER A 79 5.47 19.16 9.59
N GLY A 80 4.68 19.47 10.63
CA GLY A 80 3.35 20.08 10.56
C GLY A 80 2.20 19.19 11.06
N PRO A 81 0.95 19.66 10.88
CA PRO A 81 -0.25 18.98 11.39
C PRO A 81 -0.47 17.62 10.71
N CYS A 82 -1.31 16.78 11.33
CA CYS A 82 -1.68 15.48 10.78
C CYS A 82 -2.45 15.62 9.46
N VAL A 83 -1.96 14.93 8.44
CA VAL A 83 -2.48 14.98 7.06
C VAL A 83 -2.86 13.59 6.55
N TYR A 84 -2.91 12.63 7.47
CA TYR A 84 -3.21 11.24 7.18
C TYR A 84 -4.54 10.86 7.82
N PRO A 85 -5.34 9.97 7.21
CA PRO A 85 -6.60 9.55 7.82
C PRO A 85 -6.37 8.81 9.16
N ALA A 86 -7.46 8.58 9.88
CA ALA A 86 -7.43 8.23 11.32
C ALA A 86 -6.62 6.97 11.66
N GLY A 87 -6.57 5.99 10.76
CA GLY A 87 -5.80 4.76 10.94
C GLY A 87 -4.29 4.98 11.09
N HIS A 88 -3.75 6.08 10.54
CA HIS A 88 -2.38 6.49 10.78
C HIS A 88 -2.13 6.70 12.29
N LEU A 89 -2.97 7.51 12.93
CA LEU A 89 -2.84 7.82 14.36
C LEU A 89 -2.96 6.55 15.20
N TYR A 90 -3.85 5.62 14.84
CA TYR A 90 -4.00 4.36 15.56
C TYR A 90 -2.76 3.46 15.43
N ALA A 91 -2.19 3.35 14.23
CA ALA A 91 -0.98 2.58 14.00
C ALA A 91 0.22 3.14 14.80
N TYR A 92 0.41 4.46 14.76
CA TYR A 92 1.52 5.10 15.46
C TYR A 92 1.28 5.27 16.96
N ALA A 93 0.02 5.27 17.43
CA ALA A 93 -0.30 5.22 18.86
C ALA A 93 0.08 3.86 19.46
N ALA A 94 -0.18 2.76 18.74
CA ALA A 94 0.28 1.43 19.15
C ALA A 94 1.81 1.39 19.25
N LEU A 95 2.53 1.91 18.24
CA LEU A 95 3.98 2.04 18.26
C LEU A 95 4.51 2.92 19.41
N ALA A 96 3.85 4.06 19.67
CA ALA A 96 4.22 4.98 20.74
C ALA A 96 4.04 4.35 22.13
N SER A 97 3.07 3.45 22.29
CA SER A 97 2.83 2.73 23.55
C SER A 97 3.81 1.59 23.79
N LEU A 98 4.35 0.99 22.72
CA LEU A 98 5.31 -0.13 22.79
C LEU A 98 6.77 0.33 22.93
N SER A 99 7.09 1.51 22.41
CA SER A 99 8.40 2.14 22.61
C SER A 99 8.39 2.95 23.92
N LYS A 100 9.52 3.02 24.64
CA LYS A 100 9.70 4.01 25.74
C LYS A 100 9.88 5.43 25.18
N GLY A 101 9.09 5.77 24.16
CA GLY A 101 9.18 6.97 23.35
C GLY A 101 10.14 6.90 22.16
N ALA A 102 10.18 8.00 21.40
CA ALA A 102 11.03 8.17 20.21
C ALA A 102 12.55 8.07 20.48
N SER A 103 12.97 7.95 21.75
CA SER A 103 14.35 7.79 22.18
C SER A 103 14.90 6.38 21.99
N ASP A 104 14.05 5.35 21.88
CA ASP A 104 14.48 3.98 21.58
C ASP A 104 13.93 3.52 20.23
N LEU A 105 14.76 3.65 19.20
CA LEU A 105 14.40 3.35 17.81
C LEU A 105 14.40 1.86 17.50
N VAL A 106 15.17 1.06 18.24
CA VAL A 106 15.39 -0.36 17.91
C VAL A 106 14.08 -1.16 17.94
N PRO A 107 13.22 -1.06 18.97
CA PRO A 107 11.93 -1.74 18.97
C PRO A 107 11.05 -1.37 17.78
N ALA A 108 11.02 -0.08 17.40
CA ALA A 108 10.26 0.38 16.25
C ALA A 108 10.83 -0.16 14.94
N GLN A 109 12.16 -0.13 14.76
CA GLN A 109 12.83 -0.69 13.58
C GLN A 109 12.61 -2.20 13.46
N LEU A 110 12.60 -2.94 14.57
CA LEU A 110 12.28 -4.36 14.58
C LEU A 110 10.81 -4.62 14.21
N LEU A 111 9.87 -3.81 14.69
CA LEU A 111 8.46 -3.93 14.29
C LEU A 111 8.27 -3.64 12.80
N PHE A 112 8.93 -2.60 12.27
CA PHE A 112 8.95 -2.31 10.85
C PHE A 112 9.67 -3.40 10.03
N GLY A 113 10.68 -4.05 10.60
CA GLY A 113 11.34 -5.22 10.02
C GLY A 113 10.39 -6.43 9.94
N ALA A 114 9.61 -6.69 10.99
CA ALA A 114 8.58 -7.72 10.97
C ALA A 114 7.48 -7.39 9.94
N LEU A 115 7.04 -6.12 9.88
CA LEU A 115 6.10 -5.64 8.87
C LEU A 115 6.65 -5.81 7.44
N TYR A 116 7.95 -5.54 7.24
CA TYR A 116 8.64 -5.75 5.98
C TYR A 116 8.59 -7.22 5.55
N LEU A 117 9.01 -8.14 6.42
CA LEU A 117 9.02 -9.58 6.12
C LEU A 117 7.60 -10.12 5.90
N ALA A 118 6.62 -9.67 6.68
CA ALA A 118 5.22 -10.04 6.49
C ALA A 118 4.68 -9.52 5.14
N THR A 119 5.02 -8.28 4.78
CA THR A 119 4.67 -7.69 3.48
C THR A 119 5.33 -8.46 2.34
N PHE A 120 6.61 -8.82 2.47
CA PHE A 120 7.31 -9.63 1.48
C PHE A 120 6.67 -11.01 1.31
N ALA A 121 6.34 -11.70 2.40
CA ALA A 121 5.67 -13.00 2.34
C ALA A 121 4.32 -12.92 1.60
N LEU A 122 3.55 -11.85 1.88
CA LEU A 122 2.28 -11.59 1.23
C LEU A 122 2.45 -11.29 -0.27
N VAL A 123 3.41 -10.45 -0.63
CA VAL A 123 3.74 -10.14 -2.04
C VAL A 123 4.23 -11.40 -2.76
N ALA A 124 5.02 -12.26 -2.11
CA ALA A 124 5.44 -13.54 -2.68
C ALA A 124 4.25 -14.45 -3.01
N GLN A 125 3.20 -14.48 -2.16
CA GLN A 125 1.96 -15.19 -2.48
C GLN A 125 1.22 -14.56 -3.67
N LEU A 126 1.19 -13.23 -3.77
CA LEU A 126 0.59 -12.56 -4.93
C LEU A 126 1.34 -12.87 -6.23
N TYR A 127 2.67 -12.89 -6.20
CA TYR A 127 3.49 -13.30 -7.34
C TYR A 127 3.20 -14.75 -7.76
N ARG A 128 3.08 -15.66 -6.78
CA ARG A 128 2.70 -17.05 -7.03
C ARG A 128 1.32 -17.15 -7.68
N LEU A 129 0.33 -16.41 -7.17
CA LEU A 129 -1.03 -16.39 -7.72
C LEU A 129 -1.10 -15.77 -9.12
N ALA A 130 -0.21 -14.83 -9.42
CA ALA A 130 -0.07 -14.24 -10.75
C ALA A 130 0.68 -15.13 -11.75
N GLY A 131 1.22 -16.29 -11.32
CA GLY A 131 2.04 -17.15 -12.15
C GLY A 131 3.42 -16.56 -12.49
N ALA A 132 3.90 -15.60 -11.70
CA ALA A 132 5.20 -14.99 -11.91
C ALA A 132 6.33 -15.97 -11.57
N PRO A 133 7.49 -15.89 -12.25
CA PRO A 133 8.65 -16.70 -11.90
C PRO A 133 9.18 -16.40 -10.48
N PRO A 134 9.45 -17.41 -9.63
CA PRO A 134 9.98 -17.23 -8.27
C PRO A 134 11.28 -16.41 -8.20
N ILE A 135 12.15 -16.50 -9.22
CA ILE A 135 13.43 -15.79 -9.26
C ILE A 135 13.27 -14.27 -9.12
N LEU A 136 12.11 -13.72 -9.49
CA LEU A 136 11.84 -12.29 -9.36
C LEU A 136 11.86 -11.82 -7.90
N LEU A 137 11.58 -12.71 -6.95
CA LEU A 137 11.57 -12.38 -5.51
C LEU A 137 12.97 -12.04 -4.98
N VAL A 138 14.03 -12.56 -5.60
CA VAL A 138 15.41 -12.26 -5.21
C VAL A 138 15.69 -10.76 -5.36
N PHE A 139 15.20 -10.14 -6.43
CA PHE A 139 15.39 -8.71 -6.67
C PHE A 139 14.65 -7.82 -5.65
N LEU A 140 13.56 -8.33 -5.07
CA LEU A 140 12.85 -7.62 -4.00
C LEU A 140 13.70 -7.59 -2.73
N VAL A 141 14.25 -8.73 -2.33
CA VAL A 141 15.17 -8.86 -1.17
C VAL A 141 16.42 -8.00 -1.36
N LEU A 142 16.97 -7.92 -2.57
CA LEU A 142 18.16 -7.09 -2.82
C LEU A 142 17.86 -5.58 -2.92
N SER A 143 16.59 -5.16 -2.79
CA SER A 143 16.21 -3.77 -2.91
C SER A 143 16.63 -2.94 -1.69
N LYS A 144 17.70 -2.17 -1.85
CA LYS A 144 18.12 -1.15 -0.87
C LYS A 144 16.98 -0.18 -0.53
N ARG A 145 16.13 0.15 -1.51
CA ARG A 145 15.04 1.12 -1.32
C ARG A 145 13.96 0.59 -0.39
N LEU A 146 13.61 -0.70 -0.46
CA LEU A 146 12.61 -1.30 0.42
C LEU A 146 13.08 -1.28 1.88
N HIS A 147 14.27 -1.80 2.15
CA HIS A 147 14.91 -1.72 3.47
C HIS A 147 14.95 -0.30 4.02
N SER A 148 15.32 0.65 3.16
CA SER A 148 15.43 2.04 3.56
C SER A 148 14.07 2.68 3.90
N ILE A 149 13.00 2.32 3.19
CA ILE A 149 11.64 2.80 3.46
C ILE A 149 11.08 2.20 4.76
N PHE A 150 11.26 0.89 4.96
CA PHE A 150 10.70 0.18 6.10
C PHE A 150 11.51 0.44 7.38
N VAL A 151 12.81 0.12 7.42
CA VAL A 151 13.56 0.07 8.69
C VAL A 151 14.49 1.25 8.93
N LEU A 152 14.86 2.03 7.91
CA LEU A 152 15.74 3.19 8.09
C LEU A 152 15.02 4.54 8.13
N ARG A 153 13.74 4.57 7.74
CA ARG A 153 12.88 5.77 7.74
C ARG A 153 11.53 5.54 8.40
N MET A 154 11.07 4.29 8.50
CA MET A 154 9.82 3.90 9.16
C MET A 154 8.61 4.71 8.66
N PHE A 155 8.50 4.82 7.33
CA PHE A 155 7.44 5.60 6.69
C PHE A 155 6.05 5.02 6.96
N ASN A 156 5.03 5.87 6.83
CA ASN A 156 3.62 5.46 6.93
C ASN A 156 3.20 4.53 5.76
N ASP A 157 3.85 4.65 4.61
CA ASP A 157 3.58 3.91 3.38
C ASP A 157 3.61 2.38 3.55
N PRO A 158 4.65 1.76 4.16
CA PRO A 158 4.65 0.37 4.59
C PRO A 158 3.34 -0.15 5.20
N VAL A 159 2.80 0.58 6.19
CA VAL A 159 1.59 0.18 6.91
C VAL A 159 0.40 0.19 5.97
N CYS A 160 0.25 1.26 5.17
CA CYS A 160 -0.79 1.35 4.15
C CYS A 160 -0.70 0.20 3.13
N MET A 161 0.50 -0.05 2.61
CA MET A 161 0.70 -1.02 1.53
C MET A 161 0.52 -2.46 1.98
N PHE A 162 0.86 -2.80 3.23
CA PHE A 162 0.57 -4.11 3.80
C PHE A 162 -0.94 -4.43 3.73
N TRP A 163 -1.79 -3.48 4.15
CA TRP A 163 -3.25 -3.64 4.07
C TRP A 163 -3.75 -3.69 2.62
N VAL A 164 -3.21 -2.85 1.72
CA VAL A 164 -3.58 -2.89 0.30
C VAL A 164 -3.25 -4.24 -0.34
N TYR A 165 -2.04 -4.78 -0.13
CA TYR A 165 -1.69 -6.11 -0.62
C TYR A 165 -2.53 -7.21 0.04
N GLY A 166 -2.91 -7.05 1.31
CA GLY A 166 -3.81 -7.95 2.02
C GLY A 166 -5.19 -8.00 1.37
N SER A 167 -5.71 -6.83 0.98
CA SER A 167 -6.95 -6.73 0.20
C SER A 167 -6.81 -7.44 -1.14
N ILE A 168 -5.73 -7.21 -1.88
CA ILE A 168 -5.52 -7.86 -3.18
C ILE A 168 -5.47 -9.39 -3.03
N TYR A 169 -4.79 -9.89 -2.01
CA TYR A 169 -4.76 -11.32 -1.72
C TYR A 169 -6.16 -11.88 -1.44
N LEU A 170 -6.97 -11.16 -0.66
CA LEU A 170 -8.35 -11.55 -0.37
C LEU A 170 -9.27 -11.49 -1.61
N LEU A 171 -9.03 -10.55 -2.54
CA LEU A 171 -9.71 -10.54 -3.84
C LEU A 171 -9.35 -11.78 -4.65
N CYS A 172 -8.06 -12.16 -4.70
CA CYS A 172 -7.63 -13.40 -5.36
C CYS A 172 -8.26 -14.65 -4.70
N ALA A 173 -8.46 -14.62 -3.37
CA ALA A 173 -9.14 -15.67 -2.62
C ALA A 173 -10.68 -15.59 -2.68
N ARG A 174 -11.25 -14.70 -3.53
CA ARG A 174 -12.70 -14.46 -3.69
C ARG A 174 -13.44 -14.08 -2.40
N ARG A 175 -12.74 -13.51 -1.41
CA ARG A 175 -13.30 -13.00 -0.15
C ARG A 175 -13.62 -11.50 -0.26
N TRP A 176 -14.55 -11.15 -1.14
CA TRP A 176 -14.78 -9.78 -1.63
C TRP A 176 -15.10 -8.75 -0.54
N ARG A 177 -16.03 -9.04 0.37
CA ARG A 177 -16.43 -8.10 1.44
C ARG A 177 -15.29 -7.87 2.43
N LEU A 178 -14.59 -8.93 2.81
CA LEU A 178 -13.42 -8.83 3.69
C LEU A 178 -12.29 -8.05 3.01
N ALA A 179 -12.07 -8.25 1.71
CA ALA A 179 -11.12 -7.45 0.94
C ALA A 179 -11.47 -5.94 1.01
N CYS A 180 -12.75 -5.58 0.92
CA CYS A 180 -13.18 -4.17 1.04
C CYS A 180 -12.91 -3.59 2.43
N VAL A 181 -13.15 -4.37 3.50
CA VAL A 181 -12.81 -3.97 4.88
C VAL A 181 -11.31 -3.72 4.99
N VAL A 182 -10.49 -4.70 4.55
CA VAL A 182 -9.03 -4.64 4.63
C VAL A 182 -8.46 -3.52 3.76
N TYR A 183 -9.02 -3.28 2.57
CA TYR A 183 -8.68 -2.14 1.73
C TYR A 183 -8.95 -0.81 2.45
N SER A 184 -10.10 -0.71 3.13
CA SER A 184 -10.46 0.49 3.89
C SER A 184 -9.50 0.71 5.07
N LEU A 185 -8.96 -0.35 5.70
CA LEU A 185 -7.88 -0.19 6.68
C LEU A 185 -6.65 0.49 6.06
N GLY A 186 -6.22 0.07 4.87
CA GLY A 186 -5.13 0.75 4.14
C GLY A 186 -5.46 2.21 3.80
N LEU A 187 -6.67 2.47 3.32
CA LEU A 187 -7.15 3.83 3.06
C LEU A 187 -7.17 4.71 4.31
N SER A 188 -7.51 4.12 5.46
CA SER A 188 -7.50 4.83 6.75
C SER A 188 -6.08 5.19 7.21
N VAL A 189 -5.04 4.57 6.67
CA VAL A 189 -3.65 4.88 6.98
C VAL A 189 -3.11 5.96 6.06
N LYS A 190 -3.38 5.87 4.75
CA LYS A 190 -2.93 6.86 3.77
C LYS A 190 -3.90 6.97 2.59
N MET A 191 -4.24 8.21 2.24
CA MET A 191 -5.17 8.48 1.12
C MET A 191 -4.66 7.98 -0.24
N SER A 192 -3.35 7.71 -0.41
CA SER A 192 -2.79 7.15 -1.64
C SER A 192 -3.39 5.80 -2.02
N ALA A 193 -4.01 5.08 -1.07
CA ALA A 193 -4.78 3.88 -1.37
C ALA A 193 -5.90 4.13 -2.39
N LEU A 194 -6.45 5.36 -2.48
CA LEU A 194 -7.46 5.74 -3.47
C LEU A 194 -7.05 5.45 -4.92
N LEU A 195 -5.74 5.44 -5.21
CA LEU A 195 -5.23 5.11 -6.55
C LEU A 195 -5.59 3.67 -6.99
N PHE A 196 -5.89 2.78 -6.04
CA PHE A 196 -6.32 1.41 -6.31
C PHE A 196 -7.85 1.28 -6.44
N LEU A 197 -8.62 2.30 -6.02
CA LEU A 197 -10.07 2.26 -6.00
C LEU A 197 -10.69 1.98 -7.38
N PRO A 198 -10.24 2.60 -8.49
CA PRO A 198 -10.80 2.28 -9.81
C PRO A 198 -10.63 0.80 -10.20
N GLY A 199 -9.45 0.24 -9.94
CA GLY A 199 -9.18 -1.19 -10.19
C GLY A 199 -10.03 -2.10 -9.30
N LEU A 200 -10.16 -1.77 -8.01
CA LEU A 200 -11.04 -2.48 -7.09
C LEU A 200 -12.50 -2.46 -7.56
N CYS A 201 -13.02 -1.30 -7.97
CA CYS A 201 -14.39 -1.17 -8.48
C CYS A 201 -14.62 -2.06 -9.70
N VAL A 202 -13.67 -2.07 -10.65
CA VAL A 202 -13.76 -2.92 -11.84
C VAL A 202 -13.77 -4.40 -11.48
N VAL A 203 -12.90 -4.83 -10.55
CA VAL A 203 -12.85 -6.23 -10.09
C VAL A 203 -14.16 -6.63 -9.41
N LEU A 204 -14.66 -5.80 -8.48
CA LEU A 204 -15.92 -6.05 -7.78
C LEU A 204 -17.11 -6.08 -8.74
N PHE A 205 -17.17 -5.14 -9.68
CA PHE A 205 -18.24 -5.10 -10.66
C PHE A 205 -18.25 -6.37 -11.51
N ARG A 206 -17.08 -6.78 -12.00
CA ARG A 206 -16.98 -8.02 -12.80
C ARG A 206 -17.33 -9.26 -11.99
N ALA A 207 -16.96 -9.31 -10.72
CA ALA A 207 -17.15 -10.49 -9.88
C ALA A 207 -18.56 -10.60 -9.28
N LEU A 208 -19.18 -9.47 -8.94
CA LEU A 208 -20.41 -9.42 -8.13
C LEU A 208 -21.56 -8.65 -8.78
N GLY A 209 -21.27 -7.90 -9.86
CA GLY A 209 -22.24 -7.00 -10.47
C GLY A 209 -22.36 -5.64 -9.79
N ALA A 210 -23.20 -4.78 -10.37
CA ALA A 210 -23.34 -3.38 -9.97
C ALA A 210 -23.87 -3.22 -8.53
N ALA A 211 -24.96 -3.89 -8.18
CA ALA A 211 -25.63 -3.71 -6.90
C ALA A 211 -24.72 -4.10 -5.72
N GLN A 212 -24.06 -5.26 -5.82
CA GLN A 212 -23.15 -5.73 -4.78
C GLN A 212 -21.86 -4.90 -4.73
N THR A 213 -21.43 -4.32 -5.84
CA THR A 213 -20.31 -3.36 -5.84
C THR A 213 -20.66 -2.12 -5.03
N LEU A 214 -21.88 -1.58 -5.16
CA LEU A 214 -22.32 -0.46 -4.33
C LEU A 214 -22.33 -0.81 -2.84
N VAL A 215 -22.79 -2.03 -2.48
CA VAL A 215 -22.72 -2.52 -1.10
C VAL A 215 -21.27 -2.60 -0.61
N SER A 216 -20.36 -3.11 -1.45
CA SER A 216 -18.92 -3.15 -1.13
C SER A 216 -18.32 -1.76 -0.93
N LEU A 217 -18.72 -0.77 -1.74
CA LEU A 217 -18.28 0.62 -1.57
C LEU A 217 -18.84 1.23 -0.27
N ALA A 218 -20.10 0.92 0.07
CA ALA A 218 -20.69 1.32 1.34
C ALA A 218 -19.93 0.73 2.55
N ILE A 219 -19.42 -0.50 2.45
CA ILE A 219 -18.55 -1.09 3.48
C ILE A 219 -17.26 -0.27 3.63
N ILE A 220 -16.62 0.13 2.53
CA ILE A 220 -15.38 0.93 2.58
C ILE A 220 -15.65 2.26 3.30
N VAL A 221 -16.71 2.97 2.90
CA VAL A 221 -17.12 4.23 3.52
C VAL A 221 -17.50 4.04 4.99
N GLY A 222 -18.25 2.99 5.32
CA GLY A 222 -18.63 2.67 6.69
C GLY A 222 -17.43 2.48 7.61
N VAL A 223 -16.41 1.73 7.16
CA VAL A 223 -15.16 1.58 7.92
C VAL A 223 -14.43 2.92 8.09
N GLN A 224 -14.38 3.78 7.06
CA GLN A 224 -13.80 5.13 7.20
C GLN A 224 -14.55 5.98 8.22
N VAL A 225 -15.88 5.95 8.23
CA VAL A 225 -16.70 6.69 9.18
C VAL A 225 -16.47 6.18 10.60
N VAL A 226 -16.46 4.85 10.81
CA VAL A 226 -16.22 4.25 12.13
C VAL A 226 -14.84 4.62 12.66
N LEU A 227 -13.79 4.45 11.84
CA LEU A 227 -12.43 4.78 12.26
C LEU A 227 -12.23 6.29 12.41
N GLY A 228 -12.87 7.11 11.58
CA GLY A 228 -12.79 8.58 11.65
C GLY A 228 -13.68 9.21 12.70
N ALA A 229 -14.61 8.47 13.32
CA ALA A 229 -15.67 9.00 14.17
C ALA A 229 -15.18 9.98 15.26
N PRO A 230 -14.09 9.71 16.02
CA PRO A 230 -13.62 10.64 17.05
C PRO A 230 -13.27 12.03 16.51
N PHE A 231 -12.80 12.09 15.25
CA PHE A 231 -12.37 13.33 14.61
C PHE A 231 -13.50 13.98 13.82
N LEU A 232 -14.35 13.17 13.18
CA LEU A 232 -15.55 13.65 12.50
C LEU A 232 -16.51 14.35 13.48
N LEU A 233 -16.67 13.80 14.69
CA LEU A 233 -17.53 14.38 15.72
C LEU A 233 -16.93 15.65 16.34
N ALA A 234 -15.60 15.75 16.41
CA ALA A 234 -14.91 16.93 16.95
C ALA A 234 -14.88 18.09 15.94
N ASP A 235 -14.42 17.82 14.72
CA ASP A 235 -14.41 18.78 13.61
C ASP A 235 -14.28 18.03 12.26
N TRP A 236 -15.42 17.70 11.65
CA TRP A 236 -15.43 16.99 10.37
C TRP A 236 -14.77 17.76 9.23
N ARG A 237 -14.83 19.10 9.24
CA ARG A 237 -14.25 19.91 8.16
C ARG A 237 -12.75 19.83 8.23
N ALA A 238 -12.17 20.06 9.41
CA ALA A 238 -10.74 19.94 9.64
C ALA A 238 -10.24 18.51 9.34
N TYR A 239 -11.00 17.48 9.75
CA TYR A 239 -10.66 16.09 9.44
C TYR A 239 -10.57 15.84 7.94
N VAL A 240 -11.64 16.10 7.20
CA VAL A 240 -11.72 15.78 5.77
C VAL A 240 -10.74 16.62 4.95
N SER A 241 -10.63 17.93 5.25
CA SER A 241 -9.73 18.82 4.51
C SER A 241 -8.26 18.53 4.73
N SER A 242 -7.90 17.92 5.87
CA SER A 242 -6.51 17.59 6.21
C SER A 242 -6.14 16.16 5.76
N ALA A 243 -6.98 15.18 6.07
CA ALA A 243 -6.74 13.76 5.76
C ALA A 243 -6.87 13.42 4.27
N PHE A 244 -7.70 14.16 3.53
CA PHE A 244 -7.98 13.97 2.10
C PHE A 244 -7.70 15.26 1.31
N ASP A 245 -6.53 15.85 1.55
CA ASP A 245 -6.11 17.10 0.94
C ASP A 245 -5.55 16.91 -0.49
N PHE A 246 -6.40 17.16 -1.49
CA PHE A 246 -6.02 17.12 -2.91
C PHE A 246 -5.33 18.40 -3.42
N SER A 247 -5.18 19.43 -2.58
CA SER A 247 -4.57 20.70 -2.97
C SER A 247 -3.04 20.69 -2.87
N ARG A 248 -2.47 19.68 -2.19
CA ARG A 248 -1.03 19.57 -1.94
C ARG A 248 -0.24 19.46 -3.23
N VAL A 249 0.80 20.28 -3.31
CA VAL A 249 1.75 20.29 -4.42
C VAL A 249 3.06 19.64 -3.95
N PHE A 250 3.59 18.72 -4.75
CA PHE A 250 4.91 18.16 -4.49
C PHE A 250 5.98 19.25 -4.59
N LEU A 251 6.96 19.22 -3.69
CA LEU A 251 8.09 20.14 -3.76
C LEU A 251 9.08 19.62 -4.81
N TYR A 252 9.56 20.51 -5.69
CA TYR A 252 10.51 20.14 -6.74
C TYR A 252 11.80 19.53 -6.19
N LYS A 253 12.26 19.96 -5.00
CA LYS A 253 13.44 19.37 -4.33
C LYS A 253 13.29 17.88 -4.00
N TRP A 254 12.06 17.39 -3.84
CA TRP A 254 11.79 16.00 -3.47
C TRP A 254 11.37 15.12 -4.66
N THR A 255 11.26 15.70 -5.87
CA THR A 255 10.89 14.92 -7.04
C THR A 255 12.07 14.10 -7.56
N VAL A 256 11.87 12.78 -7.66
CA VAL A 256 12.86 11.87 -8.26
C VAL A 256 12.46 11.59 -9.71
N ASN A 257 11.22 11.16 -9.93
CA ASN A 257 10.75 10.72 -11.25
C ASN A 257 10.56 11.86 -12.25
N TRP A 258 10.32 13.10 -11.78
CA TRP A 258 10.10 14.27 -12.64
C TRP A 258 11.28 15.23 -12.64
N ARG A 259 12.46 14.80 -12.18
CA ARG A 259 13.65 15.67 -12.06
C ARG A 259 14.20 16.13 -13.41
N PHE A 260 13.76 15.51 -14.50
CA PHE A 260 14.09 15.91 -15.87
C PHE A 260 13.31 17.15 -16.35
N LEU A 261 12.22 17.53 -15.66
CA LEU A 261 11.50 18.77 -15.93
C LEU A 261 12.15 19.93 -15.17
N ASP A 262 12.16 21.13 -15.74
CA ASP A 262 12.52 22.32 -14.99
C ASP A 262 11.50 22.63 -13.88
N GLU A 263 11.95 23.34 -12.83
CA GLU A 263 11.13 23.65 -11.66
C GLU A 263 9.86 24.43 -12.00
N ALA A 264 9.95 25.40 -12.92
CA ALA A 264 8.81 26.21 -13.33
C ALA A 264 7.76 25.35 -14.05
N THR A 265 8.18 24.36 -14.82
CA THR A 265 7.28 23.41 -15.50
C THR A 265 6.70 22.41 -14.52
N PHE A 266 7.47 21.92 -13.55
CA PHE A 266 7.01 20.98 -12.53
C PHE A 266 5.93 21.60 -11.62
N LEU A 267 6.11 22.86 -11.19
CA LEU A 267 5.19 23.54 -10.27
C LEU A 267 3.96 24.15 -10.96
N LYS A 268 3.91 24.19 -12.31
CA LYS A 268 2.74 24.70 -13.05
C LYS A 268 1.50 23.82 -12.80
N ALA A 269 0.43 24.44 -12.33
CA ALA A 269 -0.88 23.78 -12.16
C ALA A 269 -1.44 23.17 -13.46
N ARG A 270 -1.03 23.68 -14.63
CA ARG A 270 -1.36 23.09 -15.94
C ARG A 270 -0.76 21.70 -16.09
N THR A 271 0.51 21.52 -15.70
CA THR A 271 1.23 20.25 -15.78
C THR A 271 0.53 19.18 -14.95
N ALA A 272 0.20 19.48 -13.68
CA ALA A 272 -0.52 18.56 -12.80
C ALA A 272 -1.90 18.16 -13.38
N ARG A 273 -2.68 19.13 -13.89
CA ARG A 273 -3.99 18.86 -14.51
C ARG A 273 -3.89 18.01 -15.77
N VAL A 274 -2.89 18.24 -16.62
CA VAL A 274 -2.66 17.42 -17.82
C VAL A 274 -2.32 15.99 -17.43
N LEU A 275 -1.41 15.78 -16.48
CA LEU A 275 -1.05 14.45 -16.00
C LEU A 275 -2.25 13.71 -15.40
N LEU A 276 -3.05 14.39 -14.59
CA LEU A 276 -4.28 13.84 -14.04
C LEU A 276 -5.29 13.48 -15.14
N GLY A 277 -5.46 14.35 -16.13
CA GLY A 277 -6.33 14.13 -17.29
C GLY A 277 -5.91 12.92 -18.11
N VAL A 278 -4.61 12.78 -18.39
CA VAL A 278 -4.06 11.60 -19.09
C VAL A 278 -4.29 10.33 -18.27
N HIS A 279 -4.03 10.37 -16.97
CA HIS A 279 -4.27 9.23 -16.09
C HIS A 279 -5.75 8.81 -16.09
N ALA A 280 -6.67 9.76 -15.93
CA ALA A 280 -8.11 9.49 -15.94
C ALA A 280 -8.60 8.97 -17.30
N ALA A 281 -8.09 9.52 -18.41
CA ALA A 281 -8.41 9.05 -19.75
C ALA A 281 -7.94 7.60 -19.99
N LEU A 282 -6.73 7.24 -19.53
CA LEU A 282 -6.23 5.87 -19.61
C LEU A 282 -7.08 4.92 -18.77
N LEU A 283 -7.44 5.29 -17.53
CA LEU A 283 -8.33 4.48 -16.69
C LEU A 283 -9.70 4.29 -17.34
N ALA A 284 -10.26 5.34 -17.95
CA ALA A 284 -11.53 5.27 -18.65
C ALA A 284 -11.43 4.36 -19.90
N ALA A 285 -10.39 4.52 -20.72
CA ALA A 285 -10.18 3.69 -21.90
C ALA A 285 -10.02 2.21 -21.53
N PHE A 286 -9.19 1.89 -20.54
CA PHE A 286 -9.03 0.52 -20.06
C PHE A 286 -10.32 -0.01 -19.42
N GLY A 287 -10.99 0.79 -18.60
CA GLY A 287 -12.27 0.45 -17.98
C GLY A 287 -13.33 0.11 -19.02
N LEU A 288 -13.49 0.94 -20.04
CA LEU A 288 -14.54 0.79 -21.06
C LEU A 288 -14.26 -0.33 -22.07
N PHE A 289 -13.01 -0.48 -22.51
CA PHE A 289 -12.69 -1.32 -23.66
C PHE A 289 -11.85 -2.57 -23.35
N ARG A 290 -11.04 -2.55 -22.29
CA ARG A 290 -10.11 -3.65 -21.98
C ARG A 290 -10.58 -4.51 -20.81
N TRP A 291 -11.10 -3.88 -19.77
CA TRP A 291 -11.52 -4.53 -18.53
C TRP A 291 -13.01 -4.75 -18.46
N THR A 292 -13.84 -4.04 -19.22
CA THR A 292 -15.28 -4.30 -19.31
C THR A 292 -15.73 -4.32 -20.76
N GLY A 293 -16.98 -4.72 -21.01
CA GLY A 293 -17.60 -4.65 -22.34
C GLY A 293 -18.41 -3.37 -22.58
N ILE A 294 -18.32 -2.37 -21.67
CA ILE A 294 -19.17 -1.18 -21.71
C ILE A 294 -18.96 -0.38 -23.00
N GLY A 295 -17.72 -0.23 -23.46
CA GLY A 295 -17.42 0.53 -24.67
C GLY A 295 -18.02 -0.09 -25.94
N ASN A 296 -18.14 -1.42 -26.00
CA ASN A 296 -18.64 -2.12 -27.18
C ASN A 296 -20.14 -2.39 -27.13
N GLN A 297 -20.70 -2.62 -25.94
CA GLN A 297 -22.07 -3.08 -25.74
C GLN A 297 -22.97 -2.04 -25.05
N GLY A 298 -22.40 -0.91 -24.63
CA GLY A 298 -23.09 0.15 -23.93
C GLY A 298 -23.73 -0.30 -22.62
N MET A 299 -24.83 0.36 -22.25
CA MET A 299 -25.57 0.11 -21.01
C MET A 299 -26.15 -1.31 -20.93
N SER A 300 -26.28 -2.03 -22.05
CA SER A 300 -26.74 -3.41 -22.05
C SER A 300 -25.78 -4.34 -21.28
N TRP A 301 -24.46 -4.06 -21.30
CA TRP A 301 -23.48 -4.83 -20.53
C TRP A 301 -23.70 -4.67 -19.02
N VAL A 302 -23.97 -3.44 -18.58
CA VAL A 302 -24.26 -3.10 -17.18
C VAL A 302 -25.57 -3.74 -16.73
N LYS A 303 -26.65 -3.58 -17.50
CA LYS A 303 -27.97 -4.16 -17.18
C LYS A 303 -27.92 -5.67 -17.00
N ARG A 304 -27.21 -6.37 -17.89
CA ARG A 304 -27.03 -7.84 -17.82
C ARG A 304 -26.26 -8.30 -16.58
N ARG A 305 -25.47 -7.43 -15.97
CA ARG A 305 -24.62 -7.72 -14.80
C ARG A 305 -25.03 -6.91 -13.57
N TRP A 306 -26.25 -6.39 -13.54
CA TRP A 306 -26.71 -5.53 -12.45
C TRP A 306 -26.74 -6.29 -11.11
N ASN A 307 -27.25 -7.52 -11.13
CA ASN A 307 -27.35 -8.41 -9.97
C ASN A 307 -26.21 -9.45 -9.91
N GLY A 308 -25.13 -9.26 -10.67
CA GLY A 308 -24.05 -10.22 -10.86
C GLY A 308 -24.26 -11.14 -12.07
N GLU A 309 -23.24 -11.93 -12.42
CA GLU A 309 -23.47 -13.11 -13.26
C GLU A 309 -24.23 -14.11 -12.38
N LEU A 310 -25.40 -14.57 -12.84
CA LEU A 310 -26.06 -15.75 -12.27
C LEU A 310 -24.98 -16.85 -12.21
N MET A 311 -24.49 -17.17 -11.01
CA MET A 311 -23.67 -18.37 -10.82
C MET A 311 -24.50 -19.60 -11.13
#